data_AF-A0A7J3SJ01-F1
#
_entry.id   AF-A0A7J3SJ01-F1
#
_cell.length_a   1.000
_cell.length_b   1.000
_cell.length_c   1.000
_cell.angle_alpha   90.00
_cell.angle_beta   90.00
_cell.angle_gamma   90.00
#
_symmetry.space_group_name_H-M   'P 1'
#
loop_
_entity.id
_entity.type
_entity.pdbx_description
1 polymer ?
#
loop_
_entity_poly.entity_id
_entity_poly.type
_entity_poly.pdbx_seq_one_letter_code
_entity_poly.pdbx_strand_id
1 'polypeptide(L)'
;GIEKSLPPEASGKLKAIIEDEERHELEIISSLDEKIVKYMSFVILGLADAIVEINGVHAGFLGVTESTIVTGIAGLVVGLSAAISMSSAAYLQAKHDVGKSPKTSAIMTGIAYILAVLALALPYFLIRRMISAFAVSVSLGIVMIAGFTYYASILQRKEFLREFLESTALMMGTALASYIFGDALGTFFGIRGIF
;
A
#
# COMPACT_ATOMS: atom_id res chain seq x y z
N GLY A 1 -39.12 30.44 -13.91
CA GLY A 1 -37.88 30.52 -13.12
C GLY A 1 -38.04 31.61 -12.11
N ILE A 2 -37.81 31.31 -10.83
CA ILE A 2 -38.11 32.18 -9.67
C ILE A 2 -37.38 33.55 -9.77
N GLU A 3 -36.31 33.63 -10.56
CA GLU A 3 -35.60 34.86 -10.91
C GLU A 3 -36.44 35.94 -11.59
N LYS A 4 -37.49 35.57 -12.35
CA LYS A 4 -38.31 36.55 -13.12
C LYS A 4 -39.37 37.28 -12.29
N SER A 5 -39.57 36.87 -11.04
CA SER A 5 -40.62 37.36 -10.13
C SER A 5 -40.10 38.21 -8.97
N LEU A 6 -38.78 38.41 -8.87
CA LEU A 6 -38.15 39.16 -7.78
C LEU A 6 -37.89 40.62 -8.18
N PRO A 7 -38.04 41.59 -7.26
CA PRO A 7 -37.58 42.96 -7.46
C PRO A 7 -36.10 42.99 -7.90
N PRO A 8 -35.68 43.89 -8.80
CA PRO A 8 -34.33 43.90 -9.36
C PRO A 8 -33.22 43.98 -8.29
N GLU A 9 -33.48 44.65 -7.16
CA GLU A 9 -32.60 44.70 -5.99
C GLU A 9 -32.44 43.33 -5.29
N ALA A 10 -33.52 42.56 -5.20
CA ALA A 10 -33.52 41.24 -4.59
C ALA A 10 -32.89 40.17 -5.50
N SER A 11 -33.03 40.33 -6.82
CA SER A 11 -32.37 39.49 -7.82
C SER A 11 -30.85 39.60 -7.77
N GLY A 12 -30.32 40.82 -7.62
CA GLY A 12 -28.87 41.06 -7.47
C GLY A 12 -28.28 40.46 -6.19
N LYS A 13 -28.97 40.61 -5.05
CA LYS A 13 -28.55 40.00 -3.77
C LYS A 13 -28.59 38.48 -3.83
N LEU A 14 -29.61 37.89 -4.46
CA LEU A 14 -29.70 36.44 -4.62
C LEU A 14 -28.54 35.88 -5.45
N LYS A 15 -28.17 36.56 -6.56
CA LYS A 15 -26.99 36.18 -7.35
C LYS A 15 -25.70 36.23 -6.56
N ALA A 16 -25.48 37.28 -5.77
CA ALA A 16 -24.30 37.40 -4.94
C ALA A 16 -24.18 36.29 -3.88
N ILE A 17 -25.32 35.85 -3.31
CA ILE A 17 -25.36 34.72 -2.37
C ILE A 17 -25.04 33.41 -3.09
N ILE A 18 -25.60 33.18 -4.30
CA ILE A 18 -25.33 31.97 -5.08
C ILE A 18 -23.84 31.89 -5.47
N GLU A 19 -23.25 32.99 -5.94
CA GLU A 19 -21.83 33.04 -6.29
C GLU A 19 -20.91 32.81 -5.08
N ASP A 20 -21.32 33.26 -3.88
CA ASP A 20 -20.57 33.03 -2.63
C ASP A 20 -20.66 31.57 -2.17
N GLU A 21 -21.84 30.95 -2.25
CA GLU A 21 -22.05 29.52 -1.95
C GLU A 21 -21.31 28.61 -2.94
N GLU A 22 -21.35 28.90 -4.25
CA GLU A 22 -20.60 28.14 -5.26
C GLU A 22 -19.09 28.20 -5.00
N ARG A 23 -18.58 29.37 -4.57
CA ARG A 23 -17.17 29.51 -4.18
C ARG A 23 -16.84 28.70 -2.93
N HIS A 24 -17.69 28.75 -1.90
CA HIS A 24 -17.49 27.97 -0.68
C HIS A 24 -17.50 26.46 -0.95
N GLU A 25 -18.40 25.97 -1.80
CA GLU A 25 -18.43 24.54 -2.16
C GLU A 25 -17.15 24.11 -2.88
N LEU A 26 -16.64 24.92 -3.81
CA LEU A 26 -15.37 24.66 -4.50
C LEU A 26 -14.17 24.62 -3.54
N GLU A 27 -14.14 25.52 -2.56
CA GLU A 27 -13.12 25.52 -1.50
C GLU A 27 -13.21 24.28 -0.60
N ILE A 28 -14.42 23.84 -0.25
CA ILE A 28 -14.62 22.63 0.55
C ILE A 28 -14.19 21.39 -0.23
N ILE A 29 -14.59 21.24 -1.50
CA ILE A 29 -14.24 20.11 -2.36
C ILE A 29 -12.72 20.02 -2.54
N SER A 30 -12.07 21.15 -2.87
CA SER A 30 -10.61 21.18 -3.03
C SER A 30 -9.86 20.81 -1.74
N SER A 31 -10.34 21.27 -0.58
CA SER A 31 -9.74 20.92 0.71
C SER A 31 -9.91 19.45 1.12
N LEU A 32 -10.99 18.79 0.66
CA LEU A 32 -11.24 17.37 0.88
C LEU A 32 -10.32 16.51 0.01
N ASP A 33 -10.22 16.83 -1.28
CA ASP A 33 -9.31 16.16 -2.21
C ASP A 33 -7.86 16.22 -1.69
N GLU A 34 -7.44 17.39 -1.20
CA GLU A 34 -6.09 17.58 -0.66
C GLU A 34 -5.82 16.67 0.55
N LYS A 35 -6.78 16.50 1.46
CA LYS A 35 -6.65 15.57 2.61
C LYS A 35 -6.61 14.11 2.17
N ILE A 36 -7.48 13.71 1.24
CA ILE A 36 -7.55 12.32 0.75
C ILE A 36 -6.23 11.96 0.07
N VAL A 37 -5.76 12.79 -0.87
CA VAL A 37 -4.50 12.59 -1.59
C VAL A 37 -3.32 12.53 -0.60
N LYS A 38 -3.33 13.41 0.42
CA LYS A 38 -2.27 13.48 1.43
C LYS A 38 -2.11 12.19 2.23
N TYR A 39 -3.19 11.59 2.71
CA TYR A 39 -3.10 10.33 3.47
C TYR A 39 -2.97 9.10 2.57
N MET A 40 -3.43 9.19 1.32
CA MET A 40 -3.25 8.10 0.36
C MET A 40 -1.79 7.79 0.09
N SER A 41 -0.93 8.80 0.07
CA SER A 41 0.51 8.58 -0.12
C SER A 41 1.13 7.66 0.94
N PHE A 42 0.69 7.76 2.21
CA PHE A 42 1.11 6.86 3.29
C PHE A 42 0.58 5.44 3.14
N VAL A 43 -0.66 5.28 2.64
CA VAL A 43 -1.24 3.97 2.34
C VAL A 43 -0.45 3.29 1.23
N ILE A 44 -0.22 3.98 0.12
CA ILE A 44 0.54 3.47 -1.03
C ILE A 44 1.97 3.11 -0.60
N LEU A 45 2.62 3.97 0.18
CA LEU A 45 3.95 3.72 0.72
C LEU A 45 3.97 2.42 1.55
N GLY A 46 3.03 2.27 2.48
CA GLY A 46 2.90 1.06 3.32
C GLY A 46 2.64 -0.21 2.52
N LEU A 47 1.80 -0.14 1.49
CA LEU A 47 1.51 -1.29 0.61
C LEU A 47 2.74 -1.68 -0.22
N ALA A 48 3.42 -0.71 -0.84
CA ALA A 48 4.56 -0.96 -1.71
C ALA A 48 5.71 -1.65 -0.96
N ASP A 49 6.02 -1.17 0.25
CA ASP A 49 7.08 -1.74 1.09
C ASP A 49 6.73 -3.15 1.57
N ALA A 50 5.50 -3.34 2.10
CA ALA A 50 5.03 -4.65 2.54
C ALA A 50 5.06 -5.70 1.44
N ILE A 51 4.65 -5.34 0.21
CA ILE A 51 4.63 -6.29 -0.91
C ILE A 51 6.04 -6.74 -1.26
N VAL A 52 7.00 -5.82 -1.36
CA VAL A 52 8.38 -6.16 -1.70
C VAL A 52 9.05 -6.94 -0.57
N GLU A 53 8.90 -6.51 0.68
CA GLU A 53 9.55 -7.10 1.84
C GLU A 53 9.03 -8.52 2.12
N ILE A 54 7.71 -8.71 2.18
CA ILE A 54 7.11 -10.02 2.49
C ILE A 54 7.31 -11.01 1.35
N ASN A 55 7.25 -10.55 0.10
CA ASN A 55 7.58 -11.41 -1.03
C ASN A 55 9.04 -11.86 -0.97
N GLY A 56 9.97 -10.99 -0.57
CA GLY A 56 11.36 -11.33 -0.30
C GLY A 56 11.50 -12.37 0.81
N VAL A 57 10.82 -12.19 1.95
CA VAL A 57 10.82 -13.16 3.06
C VAL A 57 10.33 -14.53 2.58
N HIS A 58 9.16 -14.57 1.93
CA HIS A 58 8.59 -15.81 1.42
C HIS A 58 9.48 -16.50 0.39
N ALA A 59 10.10 -15.75 -0.52
CA ALA A 59 11.04 -16.28 -1.51
C ALA A 59 12.34 -16.79 -0.85
N GLY A 60 12.84 -16.09 0.16
CA GLY A 60 14.01 -16.55 0.93
C GLY A 60 13.73 -17.85 1.65
N PHE A 61 12.57 -17.97 2.31
CA PHE A 61 12.17 -19.21 2.97
C PHE A 61 11.88 -20.34 1.98
N LEU A 62 11.37 -20.03 0.77
CA LEU A 62 11.28 -21.01 -0.32
C LEU A 62 12.63 -21.63 -0.69
N GLY A 63 13.74 -20.89 -0.56
CA GLY A 63 15.09 -21.42 -0.74
C GLY A 63 15.58 -22.29 0.41
N VAL A 64 14.94 -22.23 1.59
CA VAL A 64 15.40 -22.89 2.83
C VAL A 64 14.56 -24.11 3.20
N THR A 65 13.23 -24.05 3.04
CA THR A 65 12.27 -25.05 3.55
C THR A 65 11.11 -25.30 2.59
N GLU A 66 10.53 -26.51 2.66
CA GLU A 66 9.31 -26.89 1.95
C GLU A 66 8.04 -26.67 2.79
N SER A 67 8.18 -26.27 4.06
CA SER A 67 7.05 -26.06 4.95
C SER A 67 6.36 -24.73 4.68
N THR A 68 5.13 -24.82 4.14
CA THR A 68 4.29 -23.65 3.89
C THR A 68 3.94 -22.93 5.18
N ILE A 69 3.61 -23.67 6.24
CA ILE A 69 3.23 -23.09 7.54
C ILE A 69 4.39 -22.31 8.16
N VAL A 70 5.61 -22.86 8.12
CA VAL A 70 6.80 -22.17 8.64
C VAL A 70 7.04 -20.87 7.87
N THR A 71 6.92 -20.91 6.54
CA THR A 71 7.07 -19.72 5.70
C THR A 71 6.00 -18.67 5.99
N GLY A 72 4.73 -19.08 6.10
CA GLY A 72 3.63 -18.17 6.44
C GLY A 72 3.82 -17.51 7.81
N ILE A 73 4.23 -18.28 8.83
CA ILE A 73 4.53 -17.72 10.16
C ILE A 73 5.71 -16.74 10.09
N ALA A 74 6.77 -17.08 9.38
CA ALA A 74 7.92 -16.19 9.20
C ALA A 74 7.51 -14.86 8.55
N GLY A 75 6.68 -14.92 7.49
CA GLY A 75 6.10 -13.74 6.85
C GLY A 75 5.28 -12.88 7.82
N LEU A 76 4.43 -13.49 8.64
CA LEU A 76 3.64 -12.75 9.64
C LEU A 76 4.51 -12.08 10.72
N VAL A 77 5.53 -12.79 11.23
CA VAL A 77 6.41 -12.27 12.29
C VAL A 77 7.26 -11.11 11.76
N VAL A 78 7.91 -11.29 10.61
CA VAL A 78 8.72 -10.23 9.99
C VAL A 78 7.82 -9.07 9.60
N GLY A 79 6.68 -9.35 8.98
CA GLY A 79 5.75 -8.31 8.54
C GLY A 79 5.12 -7.49 9.64
N LEU A 80 4.81 -8.08 10.80
CA LEU A 80 4.34 -7.30 11.95
C LEU A 80 5.43 -6.37 12.48
N SER A 81 6.67 -6.87 12.58
CA SER A 81 7.83 -6.06 13.00
C SER A 81 8.07 -4.91 12.04
N ALA A 82 8.05 -5.18 10.73
CA ALA A 82 8.21 -4.19 9.68
C ALA A 82 7.07 -3.16 9.67
N ALA A 83 5.81 -3.58 9.83
CA ALA A 83 4.67 -2.68 9.93
C ALA A 83 4.80 -1.67 11.07
N ILE A 84 5.28 -2.12 12.24
CA ILE A 84 5.52 -1.23 13.40
C ILE A 84 6.65 -0.24 13.10
N SER A 85 7.74 -0.74 12.51
CA SER A 85 8.87 0.11 12.10
C SER A 85 8.42 1.18 11.10
N MET A 86 7.67 0.77 10.08
CA MET A 86 7.20 1.67 9.03
C MET A 86 6.14 2.66 9.52
N SER A 87 5.23 2.24 10.40
CA SER A 87 4.28 3.13 11.07
C SER A 87 5.01 4.20 11.88
N SER A 88 6.09 3.82 12.58
CA SER A 88 6.94 4.75 13.33
C SER A 88 7.68 5.71 12.40
N ALA A 89 8.20 5.24 11.27
CA ALA A 89 8.84 6.08 10.27
C ALA A 89 7.84 7.09 9.66
N ALA A 90 6.62 6.66 9.35
CA ALA A 90 5.55 7.52 8.85
C ALA A 90 5.12 8.57 9.88
N TYR A 91 5.05 8.21 11.17
CA TYR A 91 4.80 9.16 12.26
C TYR A 91 5.87 10.26 12.28
N LEU A 92 7.15 9.86 12.25
CA LEU A 92 8.28 10.80 12.31
C LEU A 92 8.32 11.70 11.08
N GLN A 93 8.09 11.14 9.89
CA GLN A 93 8.01 11.91 8.64
C GLN A 93 6.90 12.96 8.71
N ALA A 94 5.70 12.56 9.14
CA ALA A 94 4.56 13.47 9.24
C ALA A 94 4.69 14.49 10.39
N LYS A 95 5.53 14.24 11.40
CA LYS A 95 5.78 15.18 12.52
C LYS A 95 6.42 16.49 12.05
N HIS A 96 7.19 16.45 10.98
CA HIS A 96 7.91 17.61 10.45
C HIS A 96 7.18 18.30 9.30
N ASP A 97 6.11 17.71 8.78
CA ASP A 97 5.33 18.25 7.66
C ASP A 97 4.11 19.05 8.14
N VAL A 98 4.00 20.29 7.67
CA VAL A 98 2.87 21.17 8.00
C VAL A 98 1.56 20.60 7.43
N GLY A 99 0.54 20.51 8.29
CA GLY A 99 -0.80 20.05 7.94
C GLY A 99 -0.97 18.53 7.75
N LYS A 100 0.05 17.70 8.02
CA LYS A 100 -0.14 16.23 8.15
C LYS A 100 -0.42 15.93 9.63
N SER A 101 -1.33 15.01 9.93
CA SER A 101 -1.45 14.46 11.29
C SER A 101 -0.47 13.29 11.46
N PRO A 102 0.51 13.38 12.37
CA PRO A 102 1.49 12.30 12.58
C PRO A 102 0.83 10.99 12.98
N LYS A 103 -0.17 11.05 13.86
CA LYS A 103 -0.93 9.88 14.30
C LYS A 103 -1.68 9.23 13.15
N THR A 104 -2.35 10.04 12.32
CA THR A 104 -3.14 9.52 11.20
C THR A 104 -2.25 8.87 10.15
N SER A 105 -1.11 9.50 9.81
CA SER A 105 -0.12 8.92 8.89
C SER A 105 0.42 7.58 9.38
N ALA A 106 0.77 7.49 10.67
CA ALA A 106 1.26 6.26 11.28
C ALA A 106 0.22 5.12 11.20
N ILE A 107 -1.03 5.42 11.58
CA ILE A 107 -2.13 4.44 11.58
C ILE A 107 -2.44 3.96 10.17
N MET A 108 -2.57 4.89 9.21
CA MET A 108 -2.87 4.54 7.82
C MET A 108 -1.78 3.66 7.21
N THR A 109 -0.50 3.99 7.45
CA THR A 109 0.64 3.18 6.98
C THR A 109 0.62 1.79 7.61
N GLY A 110 0.49 1.71 8.95
CA GLY A 110 0.54 0.45 9.68
C GLY A 110 -0.61 -0.49 9.31
N ILE A 111 -1.83 0.03 9.18
CA ILE A 111 -2.99 -0.77 8.75
C ILE A 111 -2.79 -1.27 7.32
N ALA A 112 -2.40 -0.40 6.39
CA ALA A 112 -2.17 -0.78 5.00
C ALA A 112 -1.11 -1.90 4.90
N TYR A 113 -0.02 -1.76 5.65
CA TYR A 113 1.04 -2.75 5.72
C TYR A 113 0.53 -4.10 6.26
N ILE A 114 -0.12 -4.11 7.42
CA ILE A 114 -0.62 -5.34 8.03
C ILE A 114 -1.61 -6.06 7.11
N LEU A 115 -2.49 -5.33 6.44
CA LEU A 115 -3.42 -5.93 5.48
C LEU A 115 -2.71 -6.60 4.31
N ALA A 116 -1.65 -5.98 3.78
CA ALA A 116 -0.80 -6.60 2.75
C ALA A 116 -0.10 -7.87 3.26
N VAL A 117 0.51 -7.80 4.45
CA VAL A 117 1.17 -8.95 5.09
C VAL A 117 0.20 -10.13 5.23
N LEU A 118 -0.99 -9.87 5.77
CA LEU A 118 -2.02 -10.90 5.96
C LEU A 118 -2.47 -11.49 4.63
N ALA A 119 -2.71 -10.64 3.63
CA ALA A 119 -3.12 -11.09 2.30
C ALA A 119 -2.07 -11.99 1.63
N LEU A 120 -0.79 -11.61 1.71
CA LEU A 120 0.31 -12.37 1.12
C LEU A 120 0.67 -13.63 1.90
N ALA A 121 0.49 -13.64 3.21
CA ALA A 121 0.73 -14.82 4.04
C ALA A 121 -0.41 -15.85 3.95
N LEU A 122 -1.65 -15.41 3.66
CA LEU A 122 -2.83 -16.29 3.64
C LEU A 122 -2.68 -17.58 2.80
N PRO A 123 -2.15 -17.55 1.56
CA PRO A 123 -2.00 -18.75 0.74
C PRO A 123 -1.19 -19.87 1.41
N TYR A 124 -0.22 -19.52 2.27
CA TYR A 124 0.64 -20.47 2.96
C TYR A 124 -0.08 -21.31 4.02
N PHE A 125 -1.19 -20.80 4.55
CA PHE A 125 -2.02 -21.54 5.51
C PHE A 125 -3.09 -22.40 4.83
N LEU A 126 -3.38 -22.13 3.55
CA LEU A 126 -4.43 -22.81 2.79
C LEU A 126 -3.87 -23.88 1.85
N ILE A 127 -2.68 -23.66 1.29
CA ILE A 127 -2.08 -24.50 0.27
C ILE A 127 -0.93 -25.30 0.87
N ARG A 128 -0.92 -26.62 0.63
CA ARG A 128 0.12 -27.53 1.16
C ARG A 128 1.40 -27.56 0.34
N ARG A 129 1.32 -27.29 -0.96
CA ARG A 129 2.47 -27.32 -1.87
C ARG A 129 3.15 -25.95 -1.86
N MET A 130 4.42 -25.93 -1.48
CA MET A 130 5.21 -24.72 -1.29
C MET A 130 5.26 -23.82 -2.53
N ILE A 131 5.59 -24.39 -3.69
CA ILE A 131 5.63 -23.68 -4.98
C ILE A 131 4.26 -23.09 -5.34
N SER A 132 3.18 -23.83 -5.09
CA SER A 132 1.82 -23.34 -5.38
C SER A 132 1.40 -22.22 -4.44
N ALA A 133 1.74 -22.31 -3.15
CA ALA A 133 1.48 -21.24 -2.17
C ALA A 133 2.23 -19.96 -2.55
N PHE A 134 3.52 -20.07 -2.90
CA PHE A 134 4.33 -18.94 -3.35
C PHE A 134 3.80 -18.33 -4.64
N ALA A 135 3.45 -19.13 -5.65
CA ALA A 135 2.90 -18.61 -6.91
C ALA A 135 1.59 -17.82 -6.70
N VAL A 136 0.71 -18.28 -5.81
CA VAL A 136 -0.52 -17.56 -5.47
C VAL A 136 -0.21 -16.28 -4.68
N SER A 137 0.74 -16.32 -3.73
CA SER A 137 1.20 -15.12 -3.00
C SER A 137 1.79 -14.07 -3.95
N VAL A 138 2.66 -14.47 -4.88
CA VAL A 138 3.22 -13.56 -5.89
C VAL A 138 2.13 -12.96 -6.77
N SER A 139 1.17 -13.79 -7.21
CA SER A 139 0.04 -13.33 -8.02
C SER A 139 -0.81 -12.28 -7.29
N LEU A 140 -1.09 -12.52 -6.00
CA LEU A 140 -1.76 -11.54 -5.13
C LEU A 140 -0.98 -10.24 -5.03
N GLY A 141 0.34 -10.31 -4.83
CA GLY A 141 1.21 -9.13 -4.79
C GLY A 141 1.16 -8.33 -6.10
N ILE A 142 1.23 -9.00 -7.26
CA ILE A 142 1.13 -8.34 -8.56
C ILE A 142 -0.24 -7.67 -8.74
N VAL A 143 -1.34 -8.33 -8.34
CA VAL A 143 -2.69 -7.75 -8.39
C VAL A 143 -2.81 -6.54 -7.47
N MET A 144 -2.23 -6.61 -6.27
CA MET A 144 -2.19 -5.48 -5.35
C MET A 144 -1.39 -4.31 -5.92
N ILE A 145 -0.23 -4.57 -6.54
CA ILE A 145 0.56 -3.57 -7.25
C ILE A 145 -0.27 -2.91 -8.35
N ALA A 146 -0.88 -3.70 -9.24
CA ALA A 146 -1.76 -3.18 -10.28
C ALA A 146 -2.87 -2.30 -9.70
N GLY A 147 -3.52 -2.72 -8.61
CA GLY A 147 -4.58 -1.98 -7.94
C GLY A 147 -4.15 -0.61 -7.42
N PHE A 148 -3.07 -0.55 -6.64
CA PHE A 148 -2.62 0.73 -6.08
C PHE A 148 -1.96 1.61 -7.15
N THR A 149 -1.26 1.05 -8.13
CA THR A 149 -0.69 1.83 -9.25
C THR A 149 -1.78 2.43 -10.11
N TYR A 150 -2.87 1.70 -10.37
CA TYR A 150 -4.03 2.22 -11.07
C TYR A 150 -4.62 3.41 -10.31
N TYR A 151 -4.84 3.27 -9.01
CA TYR A 151 -5.35 4.35 -8.18
C TYR A 151 -4.42 5.57 -8.14
N ALA A 152 -3.10 5.33 -8.01
CA ALA A 152 -2.09 6.37 -8.04
C ALA A 152 -2.04 7.10 -9.39
N SER A 153 -2.22 6.38 -10.51
CA SER A 153 -2.23 6.98 -11.84
C SER A 153 -3.39 7.95 -12.05
N ILE A 154 -4.56 7.65 -11.48
CA ILE A 154 -5.74 8.53 -11.52
C ILE A 154 -5.51 9.80 -10.69
N LEU A 155 -5.02 9.66 -9.46
CA LEU A 155 -4.87 10.78 -8.54
C LEU A 155 -3.67 11.68 -8.86
N GLN A 156 -2.55 11.08 -9.22
CA GLN A 156 -1.26 11.77 -9.36
C GLN A 156 -0.86 11.99 -10.83
N ARG A 157 -1.73 11.62 -11.79
CA ARG A 157 -1.48 11.70 -13.25
C ARG A 157 -0.16 11.04 -13.68
N LYS A 158 0.23 9.98 -12.97
CA LYS A 158 1.43 9.18 -13.27
C LYS A 158 1.17 8.16 -14.38
N GLU A 159 2.22 7.78 -15.11
CA GLU A 159 2.15 6.74 -16.12
C GLU A 159 2.01 5.35 -15.46
N PHE A 160 0.81 4.77 -15.54
CA PHE A 160 0.50 3.47 -14.94
C PHE A 160 1.51 2.38 -15.31
N LEU A 161 1.79 2.21 -16.61
CA LEU A 161 2.59 1.09 -17.09
C LEU A 161 4.03 1.14 -16.55
N ARG A 162 4.60 2.35 -16.49
CA ARG A 162 5.94 2.55 -15.98
C ARG A 162 6.03 2.21 -14.49
N GLU A 163 5.18 2.81 -13.67
CA GLU A 163 5.17 2.59 -12.22
C GLU A 163 4.84 1.13 -11.85
N PHE A 164 3.95 0.49 -12.60
CA PHE A 164 3.58 -0.91 -12.41
C PHE A 164 4.76 -1.85 -12.72
N LEU A 165 5.44 -1.62 -13.84
CA LEU A 165 6.61 -2.41 -14.23
C LEU A 165 7.79 -2.19 -13.29
N GLU A 166 8.05 -0.95 -12.87
CA GLU A 166 9.09 -0.64 -11.89
C GLU A 166 8.82 -1.36 -10.55
N SER A 167 7.60 -1.25 -10.01
CA SER A 167 7.22 -1.89 -8.74
C SER A 167 7.26 -3.42 -8.82
N THR A 168 6.77 -4.00 -9.93
CA THR A 168 6.79 -5.45 -10.14
C THR A 168 8.22 -5.96 -10.32
N ALA A 169 9.07 -5.22 -11.04
CA ALA A 169 10.47 -5.57 -11.20
C ALA A 169 11.22 -5.54 -9.87
N LEU A 170 10.96 -4.55 -9.01
CA LEU A 170 11.52 -4.50 -7.65
C LEU A 170 11.06 -5.69 -6.80
N MET A 171 9.75 -6.00 -6.80
CA MET A 171 9.19 -7.16 -6.10
C MET A 171 9.83 -8.49 -6.56
N MET A 172 9.94 -8.71 -7.87
CA MET A 172 10.49 -9.94 -8.45
C MET A 172 12.02 -10.01 -8.27
N GLY A 173 12.71 -8.89 -8.41
CA GLY A 173 14.16 -8.78 -8.19
C GLY A 173 14.55 -9.10 -6.75
N THR A 174 13.82 -8.52 -5.78
CA THR A 174 13.99 -8.85 -4.36
C THR A 174 13.70 -10.31 -4.09
N ALA A 175 12.63 -10.88 -4.65
CA ALA A 175 12.32 -12.30 -4.49
C ALA A 175 13.44 -13.21 -4.99
N LEU A 176 13.97 -12.94 -6.18
CA LEU A 176 15.08 -13.71 -6.74
C LEU A 176 16.33 -13.63 -5.88
N ALA A 177 16.71 -12.42 -5.45
CA ALA A 177 17.87 -12.21 -4.60
C ALA A 177 17.70 -12.92 -3.24
N SER A 178 16.53 -12.78 -2.62
CA SER A 178 16.21 -13.43 -1.35
C SER A 178 16.19 -14.95 -1.46
N TYR A 179 15.63 -15.52 -2.54
CA TYR A 179 15.65 -16.97 -2.78
C TYR A 179 17.08 -17.51 -2.87
N ILE A 180 17.94 -16.86 -3.67
CA ILE A 180 19.35 -17.27 -3.82
C ILE A 180 20.06 -17.19 -2.47
N PHE A 181 19.82 -16.12 -1.70
CA PHE A 181 20.41 -15.97 -0.38
C PHE A 181 19.91 -17.03 0.60
N GLY A 182 18.61 -17.32 0.59
CA GLY A 182 18.00 -18.39 1.39
C GLY A 182 18.59 -19.77 1.05
N ASP A 183 18.65 -20.14 -0.22
CA ASP A 183 19.24 -21.42 -0.69
C ASP A 183 20.72 -21.55 -0.29
N ALA A 184 21.48 -20.46 -0.38
CA ALA A 184 22.87 -20.42 0.06
C ALA A 184 23.00 -20.68 1.58
N LEU A 185 22.19 -20.01 2.41
CA LEU A 185 22.19 -20.21 3.86
C LEU A 185 21.71 -21.62 4.24
N GLY A 186 20.63 -22.11 3.62
CA GLY A 186 20.09 -23.45 3.85
C GLY A 186 21.10 -24.54 3.53
N THR A 187 21.88 -24.36 2.46
CA THR A 187 22.97 -25.25 2.08
C THR A 187 24.15 -25.15 3.04
N PHE A 188 24.58 -23.93 3.40
CA PHE A 188 25.72 -23.71 4.29
C PHE A 188 25.51 -24.29 5.70
N PHE A 189 24.31 -24.14 6.26
CA PHE A 189 23.96 -24.66 7.58
C PHE A 189 23.40 -26.09 7.56
N GLY A 190 23.27 -26.72 6.38
CA GLY A 190 22.78 -28.10 6.25
C GLY A 190 21.32 -28.31 6.63
N ILE A 191 20.49 -27.26 6.54
CA ILE A 191 19.07 -27.29 6.97
C ILE A 191 18.13 -27.69 5.82
N ARG A 192 18.66 -27.82 4.60
CA ARG A 192 17.90 -28.19 3.41
C ARG A 192 17.18 -29.54 3.62
N GLY A 193 15.85 -29.50 3.75
CA GLY A 193 15.00 -30.67 3.93
C GLY A 193 14.67 -31.06 5.38
N ILE A 194 15.03 -30.24 6.38
CA ILE A 194 14.64 -30.48 7.79
C ILE A 194 13.15 -30.13 8.05
N PHE A 195 12.51 -29.37 7.15
CA PHE A 195 11.09 -29.00 7.21
C PHE A 195 10.46 -28.92 5.82
#